data_AF-A0A5P9D195-F1
#
_entry.id   AF-A0A5P9D195-F1
#
_cell.length_a   1.000
_cell.length_b   1.000
_cell.length_c   1.000
_cell.angle_alpha   90.00
_cell.angle_beta   90.00
_cell.angle_gamma   90.00
#
_symmetry.space_group_name_H-M   'P 1'
#
loop_
_entity.id
_entity.type
_entity.pdbx_description
1 polymer ?
#
loop_
_entity_poly.entity_id
_entity_poly.type
_entity_poly.pdbx_seq_one_letter_code
_entity_poly.pdbx_strand_id
1 'polypeptide(L)'
;MAVGCGPMSSIQIEGEDALSVYKASDYGERVFCSKCGSTLIWRMADGSHASLSAQAFDDPSQFKFTTEIFVDEQPANYAFANETRKMTGPEVFAYYTQQMQEPQNG
;
A
#
# COMPACT_ATOMS: atom_id res chain seq x y z
N MET A 1 -0.42 -4.73 -7.06
CA MET A 1 0.85 -3.97 -6.88
C MET A 1 0.50 -2.62 -6.28
N ALA A 2 1.23 -2.20 -5.26
CA ALA A 2 1.01 -0.92 -4.60
C ALA A 2 2.29 -0.07 -4.60
N VAL A 3 2.12 1.24 -4.56
CA VAL A 3 3.17 2.25 -4.53
C VAL A 3 3.05 2.96 -3.18
N GLY A 4 4.11 2.93 -2.37
CA GLY A 4 4.16 3.69 -1.13
C GLY A 4 4.29 5.18 -1.44
N CYS A 5 3.37 5.99 -0.92
CA CYS A 5 3.34 7.44 -1.18
C CYS A 5 3.53 8.26 0.10
N GLY A 6 3.97 7.65 1.21
CA GLY A 6 4.16 8.34 2.48
C GLY A 6 2.84 8.69 3.17
N PRO A 7 2.80 9.73 4.03
CA PRO A 7 1.59 10.11 4.74
C PRO A 7 0.54 10.70 3.79
N MET A 8 -0.74 10.60 4.17
CA MET A 8 -1.86 11.17 3.39
C MET A 8 -1.70 12.67 3.12
N SER A 9 -1.01 13.40 3.99
CA SER A 9 -0.73 14.84 3.82
C SER A 9 0.18 15.17 2.64
N SER A 10 0.93 14.18 2.13
CA SER A 10 1.80 14.34 0.95
C SER A 10 1.10 14.04 -0.37
N ILE A 11 -0.18 13.65 -0.33
CA ILE A 11 -0.95 13.19 -1.47
C ILE A 11 -2.10 14.17 -1.71
N GLN A 12 -2.21 14.66 -2.95
CA GLN A 12 -3.35 15.46 -3.37
C GLN A 12 -4.35 14.56 -4.10
N ILE A 13 -5.62 14.67 -3.72
CA ILE A 13 -6.71 13.90 -4.31
C ILE A 13 -7.71 14.86 -4.93
N GLU A 14 -8.01 14.66 -6.20
CA GLU A 14 -9.09 15.32 -6.90
C GLU A 14 -10.30 14.37 -6.99
N GLY A 15 -11.52 14.90 -6.86
CA GLY A 15 -12.74 14.09 -6.93
C GLY A 15 -12.99 13.18 -5.72
N GLU A 16 -12.66 13.65 -4.52
CA GLU A 16 -12.88 12.90 -3.26
C GLU A 16 -14.34 12.46 -3.05
N ASP A 17 -15.31 13.15 -3.65
CA ASP A 17 -16.73 12.80 -3.64
C ASP A 17 -17.03 11.44 -4.29
N ALA A 18 -16.15 10.97 -5.19
CA ALA A 18 -16.24 9.66 -5.82
C ALA A 18 -15.54 8.55 -5.01
N LEU A 19 -14.97 8.86 -3.84
CA LEU A 19 -14.29 7.89 -2.99
C LEU A 19 -15.18 7.40 -1.85
N SER A 20 -14.96 6.15 -1.45
CA SER A 20 -15.56 5.56 -0.26
C SER A 20 -14.48 4.88 0.57
N VAL A 21 -14.65 4.93 1.89
CA VAL A 21 -13.71 4.40 2.86
C VAL A 21 -14.34 3.23 3.59
N TYR A 22 -13.62 2.12 3.65
CA TYR A 22 -13.98 0.95 4.44
C TYR A 22 -12.90 0.70 5.49
N LYS A 23 -13.29 0.78 6.77
CA LYS A 23 -12.41 0.43 7.90
C LYS A 23 -12.23 -1.09 7.93
N ALA A 24 -11.08 -1.55 7.41
CA ALA A 24 -10.78 -2.96 7.24
C ALA A 24 -10.23 -3.61 8.51
N SER A 25 -9.58 -2.82 9.37
CA SER A 25 -9.09 -3.23 10.68
C SER A 25 -9.07 -2.01 11.63
N ASP A 26 -8.59 -2.20 12.86
CA ASP A 26 -8.43 -1.08 13.80
C ASP A 26 -7.38 -0.05 13.37
N TYR A 27 -6.44 -0.44 12.51
CA TYR A 27 -5.32 0.38 12.08
C TYR A 27 -5.36 0.74 10.59
N GLY A 28 -6.10 0.00 9.76
CA GLY A 28 -6.05 0.10 8.30
C GLY A 28 -7.40 0.40 7.66
N GLU A 29 -7.40 1.31 6.70
CA GLU A 29 -8.54 1.68 5.87
C GLU A 29 -8.27 1.37 4.39
N ARG A 30 -9.34 0.99 3.69
CA ARG A 30 -9.34 0.83 2.23
C ARG A 30 -10.16 1.96 1.62
N VAL A 31 -9.57 2.68 0.67
CA VAL A 31 -10.25 3.71 -0.13
C VAL A 31 -10.44 3.19 -1.54
N PHE A 32 -11.68 3.28 -2.03
CA PHE A 32 -12.07 2.74 -3.33
C PHE A 32 -13.05 3.68 -4.03
N CYS A 33 -13.16 3.55 -5.36
CA CYS A 33 -14.12 4.33 -6.14
C CYS A 33 -15.54 3.83 -5.86
N SER A 34 -16.43 4.72 -5.40
CA SER A 34 -17.83 4.40 -5.12
C SER A 34 -18.65 4.08 -6.38
N LYS A 35 -18.17 4.47 -7.56
CA LYS A 35 -18.87 4.29 -8.84
C LYS A 35 -18.55 2.95 -9.52
N CYS A 36 -17.28 2.54 -9.53
CA CYS A 36 -16.83 1.34 -10.24
C CYS A 36 -16.22 0.25 -9.33
N GLY A 37 -15.99 0.53 -8.05
CA GLY A 37 -15.48 -0.43 -7.08
C GLY A 37 -13.95 -0.63 -7.10
N SER A 38 -13.20 0.06 -7.97
CA SER A 38 -11.74 -0.05 -8.01
C SER A 38 -11.11 0.33 -6.67
N THR A 39 -10.28 -0.56 -6.11
CA THR A 39 -9.47 -0.25 -4.92
C THR A 39 -8.31 0.66 -5.31
N LEU A 40 -8.23 1.83 -4.68
CA LEU A 40 -7.27 2.87 -5.03
C LEU A 40 -6.19 3.07 -3.98
N ILE A 41 -6.55 3.02 -2.69
CA ILE A 41 -5.63 3.31 -1.59
C ILE A 41 -5.84 2.31 -0.45
N TRP A 42 -4.74 1.85 0.14
CA TRP A 42 -4.72 1.37 1.51
C TRP A 42 -3.98 2.40 2.36
N ARG A 43 -4.52 2.79 3.50
CA ARG A 43 -3.88 3.76 4.40
C ARG A 43 -4.01 3.36 5.86
N MET A 44 -3.10 3.87 6.68
CA MET A 44 -3.27 3.88 8.12
C MET A 44 -4.43 4.80 8.50
N ALA A 45 -5.21 4.42 9.51
CA ALA A 45 -6.36 5.21 9.97
C ALA A 45 -5.96 6.59 10.53
N ASP A 46 -4.72 6.73 11.01
CA ASP A 46 -4.12 8.00 11.45
C ASP A 46 -3.52 8.82 10.30
N GLY A 47 -3.57 8.31 9.06
CA GLY A 47 -3.01 8.95 7.87
C GLY A 47 -1.48 8.96 7.78
N SER A 48 -0.77 8.28 8.69
CA SER A 48 0.71 8.25 8.75
C SER A 48 1.36 7.60 7.53
N HIS A 49 0.65 6.69 6.86
CA HIS A 49 1.12 6.01 5.66
C HIS A 49 -0.02 5.69 4.72
N ALA A 50 0.23 5.80 3.42
CA ALA A 50 -0.66 5.42 2.34
C ALA A 50 0.10 4.68 1.24
N SER A 51 -0.57 3.66 0.69
CA SER A 51 -0.11 2.86 -0.42
C SER A 51 -1.18 2.87 -1.51
N LEU A 52 -0.83 3.41 -2.68
CA LEU A 52 -1.74 3.57 -3.81
C LEU A 52 -1.64 2.36 -4.74
N SER A 53 -2.74 2.00 -5.40
CA SER A 53 -2.71 1.01 -6.47
C SER A 53 -1.82 1.54 -7.60
N ALA A 54 -0.85 0.75 -8.06
CA ALA A 54 -0.03 1.13 -9.20
C ALA A 54 -0.85 1.35 -10.48
N GLN A 55 -2.03 0.73 -10.56
CA GLN A 55 -2.95 0.85 -11.69
C GLN A 55 -3.81 2.13 -11.65
N ALA A 56 -3.64 2.97 -10.63
CA ALA A 56 -4.25 4.29 -10.56
C ALA A 56 -3.43 5.37 -11.27
N PHE A 57 -2.20 5.05 -11.71
CA PHE A 57 -1.31 5.97 -12.41
C PHE A 57 -1.42 5.78 -13.92
N ASP A 58 -1.24 6.85 -14.70
CA ASP A 58 -1.36 6.83 -16.16
C ASP A 58 -0.36 5.86 -16.82
N ASP A 59 0.85 5.78 -16.29
CA ASP A 59 1.86 4.79 -16.68
C ASP A 59 2.27 3.92 -15.49
N PRO A 60 1.62 2.77 -15.28
CA PRO A 60 2.00 1.83 -14.22
C PRO A 60 3.39 1.20 -14.44
N SER A 61 3.91 1.20 -15.67
CA SER A 61 5.18 0.52 -16.02
C SER A 61 6.41 1.23 -15.48
N GLN A 62 6.28 2.50 -15.10
CA GLN A 62 7.34 3.26 -14.43
C GLN A 62 7.76 2.65 -13.08
N PHE A 63 6.88 1.87 -12.44
CA PHE A 63 7.14 1.26 -11.14
C PHE A 63 7.77 -0.13 -11.30
N LYS A 64 8.91 -0.33 -10.65
CA LYS A 64 9.53 -1.66 -10.54
C LYS A 64 8.93 -2.42 -9.37
N PHE A 65 8.61 -3.69 -9.60
CA PHE A 65 8.19 -4.59 -8.53
C PHE A 65 9.41 -5.08 -7.74
N THR A 66 9.63 -4.53 -6.54
CA THR A 66 10.86 -4.74 -5.77
C THR A 66 10.68 -5.52 -4.48
N THR A 67 9.47 -5.60 -3.93
CA THR A 67 9.22 -6.19 -2.61
C THR A 67 7.93 -7.00 -2.59
N GLU A 68 8.01 -8.20 -2.02
CA GLU A 68 6.89 -9.06 -1.67
C GLU A 68 6.76 -9.14 -0.15
N ILE A 69 5.55 -8.90 0.37
CA ILE A 69 5.24 -8.95 1.80
C ILE A 69 4.29 -10.12 2.08
N PHE A 70 4.32 -10.65 3.31
CA PHE A 70 3.54 -11.84 3.72
C PHE A 70 3.80 -13.07 2.83
N VAL A 71 5.06 -13.28 2.43
CA VAL A 71 5.43 -14.41 1.56
C VAL A 71 5.25 -15.78 2.22
N ASP A 72 5.15 -15.83 3.54
CA ASP A 72 4.79 -17.00 4.33
C ASP A 72 3.32 -17.43 4.13
N GLU A 73 2.46 -16.52 3.67
CA GLU A 73 1.08 -16.82 3.27
C GLU A 73 0.94 -17.07 1.76
N GLN A 74 2.03 -16.97 0.99
CA GLN A 74 2.01 -17.18 -0.46
C GLN A 74 1.71 -18.65 -0.80
N PRO A 75 0.66 -18.93 -1.58
CA PRO A 75 0.40 -20.26 -2.12
C PRO A 75 1.58 -20.81 -2.93
N ALA A 76 1.95 -22.07 -2.70
CA ALA A 76 3.09 -22.71 -3.36
C ALA A 76 2.91 -22.97 -4.87
N ASN A 77 1.71 -22.74 -5.42
CA ASN A 77 1.39 -23.00 -6.83
C ASN A 77 1.76 -21.83 -7.78
N TYR A 78 2.36 -20.75 -7.29
CA TYR A 78 2.90 -19.68 -8.13
C TYR A 78 4.12 -19.00 -7.50
N ALA A 79 4.91 -18.35 -8.35
CA ALA A 79 5.97 -17.41 -7.95
C ALA A 79 6.08 -16.30 -8.99
N PHE A 80 6.52 -15.11 -8.58
CA PHE A 80 6.87 -14.05 -9.53
C PHE A 80 8.23 -14.33 -10.17
N ALA A 81 8.38 -13.90 -11.42
CA ALA A 81 9.55 -14.25 -12.23
C ALA A 81 10.80 -13.41 -11.92
N ASN A 82 10.64 -12.20 -11.39
CA ASN A 82 11.76 -11.32 -11.06
C ASN A 82 12.21 -11.52 -9.61
N GLU A 83 13.47 -11.17 -9.33
CA GLU A 83 13.97 -11.11 -7.96
C GLU A 83 13.39 -9.90 -7.21
N THR A 84 13.02 -10.12 -5.95
CA THR A 84 12.43 -9.15 -5.05
C THR A 84 12.97 -9.33 -3.63
N ARG A 85 12.88 -8.29 -2.81
CA ARG A 85 12.98 -8.43 -1.36
C ARG A 85 11.73 -9.16 -0.87
N LYS A 86 11.90 -10.30 -0.22
CA LYS A 86 10.80 -11.08 0.36
C LYS A 86 10.75 -10.86 1.86
N MET A 87 9.56 -10.64 2.39
CA MET A 87 9.33 -10.42 3.82
C MET A 87 8.15 -11.26 4.30
N THR A 88 8.35 -11.98 5.38
CA THR A 88 7.29 -12.68 6.11
C THR A 88 6.42 -11.70 6.89
N GLY A 89 5.21 -12.11 7.29
CA GLY A 89 4.34 -11.28 8.13
C GLY A 89 5.05 -10.69 9.35
N PRO A 90 5.77 -11.48 10.18
CA PRO A 90 6.53 -10.95 11.31
C PRO A 90 7.59 -9.91 10.92
N GLU A 91 8.31 -10.12 9.82
CA GLU A 91 9.30 -9.15 9.33
C GLU A 91 8.65 -7.85 8.86
N VAL A 92 7.47 -7.92 8.23
CA VAL A 92 6.69 -6.74 7.83
C VAL A 92 6.25 -5.95 9.05
N PHE A 93 5.66 -6.60 10.05
CA PHE A 93 5.25 -5.92 11.27
C PHE A 93 6.45 -5.29 12.00
N ALA A 94 7.57 -6.00 12.11
CA ALA A 94 8.78 -5.46 12.71
C ALA A 94 9.30 -4.23 11.94
N TYR A 95 9.35 -4.30 10.61
CA TYR A 95 9.81 -3.21 9.75
C TYR A 95 8.96 -1.95 9.91
N TYR A 96 7.63 -2.06 9.84
CA TYR A 96 6.76 -0.89 9.97
C TYR A 96 6.65 -0.37 11.41
N THR A 97 6.75 -1.24 12.41
CA THR A 97 6.80 -0.80 13.82
C THR A 97 8.10 -0.04 14.13
N GLN A 98 9.22 -0.45 13.53
CA GLN A 98 10.51 0.25 13.65
C GLN A 98 10.54 1.55 12.83
N GLN A 99 9.98 1.58 11.63
CA GLN A 99 9.91 2.80 10.82
C GLN A 99 8.95 3.86 11.38
N MET A 100 7.98 3.46 12.21
CA MET A 100 7.19 4.40 13.02
C MET A 100 8.00 5.10 14.14
N GLN A 101 9.26 4.70 14.38
CA GLN A 101 10.14 5.30 15.40
C GLN A 101 11.27 6.18 14.82
N GLU A 102 11.49 6.19 13.50
CA GLU A 102 12.51 7.03 12.87
C GLU A 102 11.85 8.12 12.01
N PRO A 103 12.03 9.42 12.33
CA PRO A 103 11.65 10.47 11.41
C PRO A 103 12.51 10.34 10.16
N GLN A 104 11.88 10.03 9.02
CA GLN A 104 12.51 10.14 7.71
C GLN A 104 12.78 11.62 7.43
N ASN A 105 13.92 12.09 7.94
CA ASN A 105 14.57 13.30 7.47
C ASN A 105 15.05 13.04 6.04
N GLY A 106 14.21 13.41 5.08
CA GLY A 106 14.64 13.86 3.77
C GLY A 106 14.87 15.36 3.80
#